data_AF-A0A3A8S561-F1
#
_entry.id   AF-A0A3A8S561-F1
#
_cell.length_a   1.000
_cell.length_b   1.000
_cell.length_c   1.000
_cell.angle_alpha   90.00
_cell.angle_beta   90.00
_cell.angle_gamma   90.00
#
_symmetry.space_group_name_H-M   'P 1'
#
loop_
_entity.id
_entity.type
_entity.pdbx_description
1 polymer ?
#
loop_
_entity_poly.entity_id
_entity_poly.type
_entity_poly.pdbx_seq_one_letter_code
_entity_poly.pdbx_strand_id
1 'polypeptide(L)'
;GLALSAPLLELLMLMARRIGAEALALTPSTFAAASVYDRRFLFVDGAAQGRFLALRGAGGKRPRWLLAWAVELGCMRDAEGQPLPFTPMPMLSPLSRRLIRSFDAKAWAEAREQTGRQVVTLDEEAL
;
A
#
# COMPACT_ATOMS: atom_id res chain seq x y z
N GLY A 1 10.58 -14.34 3.80
CA GLY A 1 12.00 -14.74 3.71
C GLY A 1 12.25 -15.91 2.77
N LEU A 2 11.64 -15.97 1.58
CA LEU A 2 11.96 -17.00 0.57
C LEU A 2 12.21 -16.39 -0.83
N ALA A 3 12.08 -15.07 -0.99
CA ALA A 3 12.13 -14.36 -2.28
C ALA A 3 11.18 -14.89 -3.39
N LEU A 4 10.27 -15.81 -3.07
CA LEU A 4 9.34 -16.42 -4.03
C LEU A 4 8.13 -15.55 -4.40
N SER A 5 7.90 -14.45 -3.67
CA SER A 5 6.71 -13.62 -3.90
C SER A 5 6.70 -12.98 -5.29
N ALA A 6 7.86 -12.50 -5.76
CA ALA A 6 7.99 -11.92 -7.10
C ALA A 6 7.73 -12.94 -8.23
N PRO A 7 8.41 -14.11 -8.29
CA PRO A 7 8.17 -15.08 -9.35
C PRO A 7 6.77 -15.70 -9.29
N LEU A 8 6.23 -15.95 -8.08
CA LEU A 8 4.85 -16.43 -7.94
C LEU A 8 3.86 -15.41 -8.50
N LEU A 9 4.06 -14.14 -8.18
CA LEU A 9 3.19 -13.07 -8.66
C LEU A 9 3.29 -12.90 -10.18
N GLU A 10 4.48 -13.04 -10.76
CA GLU A 10 4.65 -13.05 -12.22
C GLU A 10 3.85 -14.16 -12.89
N LEU A 11 3.95 -15.38 -12.35
CA LEU A 11 3.17 -16.51 -12.86
C LEU A 11 1.66 -16.23 -12.77
N LEU A 12 1.18 -15.74 -11.63
CA LEU A 12 -0.22 -15.38 -11.43
C LEU A 12 -0.69 -14.31 -12.43
N MET A 13 0.13 -13.28 -12.68
CA MET A 13 -0.19 -12.22 -13.65
C MET A 13 -0.26 -12.77 -15.08
N LEU A 14 0.64 -13.69 -15.45
CA LEU A 14 0.60 -14.34 -16.76
C LEU A 14 -0.66 -15.19 -16.93
N MET A 15 -1.01 -15.98 -15.92
CA MET A 15 -2.23 -16.79 -15.95
C MET A 15 -3.49 -15.92 -16.02
N ALA A 16 -3.56 -14.86 -15.21
CA ALA A 16 -4.67 -13.92 -15.22
C ALA A 16 -4.85 -13.25 -16.58
N ARG A 17 -3.77 -12.83 -17.24
CA ARG A 17 -3.82 -12.32 -18.62
C ARG A 17 -4.32 -13.38 -19.60
N ARG A 18 -3.85 -14.62 -19.48
CA ARG A 18 -4.23 -15.72 -20.38
C ARG A 18 -5.72 -16.04 -20.32
N ILE A 19 -6.35 -15.95 -19.15
CA ILE A 19 -7.79 -16.18 -18.99
C ILE A 19 -8.64 -14.94 -19.22
N GLY A 20 -8.03 -13.81 -19.61
CA GLY A 20 -8.75 -12.55 -19.86
C GLY A 20 -9.25 -11.84 -18.60
N ALA A 21 -8.62 -12.08 -17.44
CA ALA A 21 -8.98 -11.37 -16.20
C ALA A 21 -8.63 -9.88 -16.28
N GLU A 22 -9.49 -9.04 -15.72
CA GLU A 22 -9.32 -7.57 -15.69
C GLU A 22 -8.23 -7.12 -14.69
N ALA A 23 -8.04 -7.88 -13.60
CA ALA A 23 -7.04 -7.62 -12.56
C ALA A 23 -6.73 -8.87 -11.73
N LEU A 24 -5.63 -8.78 -10.97
CA LEU A 24 -5.45 -9.54 -9.74
C LEU A 24 -5.89 -8.69 -8.54
N ALA A 25 -6.51 -9.32 -7.55
CA ALA A 25 -6.93 -8.67 -6.31
C ALA A 25 -6.34 -9.37 -5.09
N LEU A 26 -6.01 -8.58 -4.07
CA LEU A 26 -5.62 -9.08 -2.75
C LEU A 26 -5.99 -8.05 -1.68
N THR A 27 -6.08 -8.49 -0.42
CA THR A 27 -6.24 -7.61 0.74
C THR A 27 -5.11 -7.93 1.70
N PRO A 28 -4.02 -7.13 1.76
CA PRO A 28 -2.93 -7.40 2.67
C PRO A 28 -3.40 -7.14 4.10
N SER A 29 -3.17 -8.10 5.00
CA SER A 29 -3.55 -8.00 6.41
C SER A 29 -2.58 -7.14 7.23
N THR A 30 -1.39 -6.85 6.70
CA THR A 30 -0.32 -6.11 7.40
C THR A 30 0.32 -5.07 6.49
N PHE A 31 0.93 -4.05 7.09
CA PHE A 31 1.67 -3.03 6.36
C PHE A 31 2.90 -3.62 5.65
N ALA A 32 3.54 -4.61 6.27
CA ALA A 32 4.63 -5.36 5.68
C ALA A 32 4.20 -6.06 4.38
N ALA A 33 3.05 -6.74 4.39
CA ALA A 33 2.51 -7.39 3.21
C ALA A 33 2.14 -6.38 2.12
N ALA A 34 1.45 -5.29 2.47
CA ALA A 34 1.14 -4.20 1.52
C ALA A 34 2.41 -3.65 0.86
N SER A 35 3.49 -3.45 1.63
CA SER A 35 4.78 -2.98 1.14
C SER A 35 5.47 -3.93 0.15
N VAL A 36 5.22 -5.24 0.24
CA VAL A 36 5.71 -6.23 -0.74
C VAL A 36 4.96 -6.07 -2.08
N TYR A 37 3.66 -5.82 -2.04
CA TYR A 37 2.80 -5.80 -3.23
C TYR A 37 2.70 -4.43 -3.92
N ASP A 38 2.95 -3.32 -3.22
CA ASP A 38 2.77 -1.95 -3.72
C ASP A 38 3.56 -1.61 -5.01
N ARG A 39 4.57 -2.41 -5.37
CA ARG A 39 5.26 -2.26 -6.67
C ARG A 39 4.36 -2.54 -7.88
N ARG A 40 3.31 -3.36 -7.71
CA ARG A 40 2.44 -3.82 -8.80
C ARG A 40 0.95 -3.68 -8.51
N PHE A 41 0.61 -3.43 -7.25
CA PHE A 41 -0.76 -3.30 -6.77
C PHE A 41 -0.98 -1.90 -6.25
N LEU A 42 -2.17 -1.37 -6.49
CA LEU A 42 -2.64 -0.10 -5.93
C LEU A 42 -3.88 -0.37 -5.08
N PHE A 43 -4.03 0.33 -3.97
CA PHE A 43 -5.29 0.31 -3.22
C PHE A 43 -6.42 0.83 -4.09
N VAL A 44 -7.57 0.15 -4.03
CA VAL A 44 -8.78 0.55 -4.77
C VAL A 44 -9.24 1.94 -4.35
N ASP A 45 -9.17 2.22 -3.05
CA ASP A 45 -9.43 3.54 -2.47
C ASP A 45 -8.17 4.42 -2.56
N GLY A 46 -8.30 5.57 -3.24
CA GLY A 46 -7.22 6.55 -3.36
C GLY A 46 -6.76 7.08 -2.01
N ALA A 47 -7.68 7.30 -1.06
CA ALA A 47 -7.33 7.77 0.27
C ALA A 47 -6.52 6.70 1.04
N ALA A 48 -6.86 5.41 0.89
CA ALA A 48 -6.07 4.31 1.44
C ALA A 48 -4.66 4.24 0.83
N GLN A 49 -4.53 4.44 -0.49
CA GLN A 49 -3.23 4.56 -1.14
C GLN A 49 -2.42 5.73 -0.56
N GLY A 50 -3.07 6.88 -0.37
CA GLY A 50 -2.45 8.07 0.25
C GLY A 50 -1.94 7.78 1.66
N ARG A 51 -2.78 7.24 2.56
CA ARG A 51 -2.37 6.85 3.93
C ARG A 51 -1.18 5.89 3.93
N PHE A 52 -1.23 4.88 3.07
CA PHE A 52 -0.13 3.91 2.93
C PHE A 52 1.18 4.60 2.51
N LEU A 53 1.12 5.53 1.55
CA LEU A 53 2.30 6.29 1.12
C LEU A 53 2.82 7.23 2.21
N ALA A 54 1.94 7.86 2.99
CA ALA A 54 2.31 8.71 4.12
C ALA A 54 3.02 7.90 5.22
N LEU A 55 2.45 6.76 5.63
CA LEU A 55 3.09 5.81 6.56
C LEU A 55 4.46 5.36 6.04
N ARG A 56 4.56 5.03 4.74
CA ARG A 56 5.83 4.63 4.13
C ARG A 56 6.87 5.76 4.12
N GLY A 57 6.43 7.00 3.91
CA GLY A 57 7.27 8.19 3.90
C GLY A 57 7.82 8.57 5.28
N ALA A 58 7.03 8.35 6.34
CA ALA A 58 7.38 8.68 7.72
C ALA A 58 8.63 7.93 8.24
N GLY A 59 8.97 6.79 7.65
CA GLY A 59 10.19 6.06 7.98
C GLY A 59 11.50 6.76 7.54
N GLY A 60 11.44 7.74 6.64
CA GLY A 60 12.63 8.45 6.14
C GLY A 60 13.70 7.48 5.60
N LYS A 61 14.90 7.52 6.18
CA LYS A 61 16.03 6.63 5.83
C LYS A 61 16.07 5.32 6.62
N ARG A 62 15.11 5.08 7.52
CA ARG A 62 15.10 3.88 8.37
C ARG A 62 14.86 2.61 7.53
N PRO A 63 15.35 1.45 7.99
CA PRO A 63 15.09 0.19 7.31
C PRO A 63 13.59 -0.12 7.21
N ARG A 64 13.16 -0.69 6.08
CA ARG A 64 11.74 -1.02 5.84
C ARG A 64 11.14 -1.97 6.89
N TRP A 65 11.95 -2.88 7.43
CA TRP A 65 11.51 -3.82 8.46
C TRP A 65 11.18 -3.11 9.78
N LEU A 66 11.95 -2.06 10.13
CA LEU A 66 11.71 -1.28 11.34
C LEU A 66 10.43 -0.47 11.18
N LEU A 67 10.24 0.16 10.03
CA LEU A 67 9.00 0.87 9.74
C LEU A 67 7.79 -0.06 9.76
N ALA A 68 7.92 -1.27 9.23
CA ALA A 68 6.85 -2.25 9.31
C ALA A 68 6.48 -2.58 10.76
N TRP A 69 7.47 -2.85 11.62
CA TRP A 69 7.20 -3.06 13.04
C TRP A 69 6.59 -1.85 13.73
N ALA A 70 7.09 -0.65 13.47
CA ALA A 70 6.53 0.57 14.02
C ALA A 70 5.03 0.74 13.71
N VAL A 71 4.61 0.40 12.48
CA VAL A 71 3.21 0.44 12.08
C VAL A 71 2.39 -0.62 12.82
N GLU A 72 2.89 -1.86 12.89
CA GLU A 72 2.18 -2.98 13.55
C GLU A 72 2.10 -2.80 15.08
N LEU A 73 3.09 -2.16 15.69
CA LEU A 73 3.13 -1.85 17.12
C LEU A 73 2.36 -0.56 17.48
N GLY A 74 1.83 0.15 16.49
CA GLY A 74 1.07 1.38 16.72
C GLY A 74 1.94 2.56 17.16
N CYS A 75 3.21 2.61 16.74
CA CYS A 75 4.14 3.72 17.01
C CYS A 75 3.98 4.89 16.03
N MET A 76 3.08 4.79 15.06
CA MET A 76 2.83 5.83 14.07
C MET A 76 1.84 6.86 14.63
N ARG A 77 2.11 8.14 14.38
CA ARG A 77 1.27 9.26 14.83
C ARG A 77 0.84 10.12 13.65
N ASP A 78 -0.39 10.62 13.70
CA ASP A 78 -0.85 11.69 12.80
C ASP A 78 -0.40 13.08 13.29
N ALA A 79 -0.87 14.13 12.62
CA ALA A 79 -0.52 15.51 12.94
C ALA A 79 -1.03 15.95 14.33
N GLU A 80 -2.10 15.33 14.80
CA GLU A 80 -2.73 15.54 16.10
C GLU A 80 -2.11 14.67 17.21
N GLY A 81 -1.09 13.87 16.88
CA GLY A 81 -0.41 12.98 17.81
C GLY A 81 -1.22 11.73 18.16
N GLN A 82 -2.28 11.40 17.42
CA GLN A 82 -3.07 10.19 17.63
C GLN A 82 -2.44 8.99 16.92
N PRO A 83 -2.61 7.76 17.45
CA PRO A 83 -2.15 6.56 16.77
C PRO A 83 -2.77 6.41 15.38
N LEU A 84 -1.91 6.21 14.38
CA LEU A 84 -2.33 5.99 12.99
C LEU A 84 -2.11 4.52 12.59
N PRO A 85 -3.12 3.64 12.70
CA PRO A 85 -2.97 2.24 12.35
C PRO A 85 -2.95 2.02 10.84
N PHE A 86 -2.35 0.91 10.42
CA PHE A 86 -2.61 0.37 9.09
C PHE A 86 -3.98 -0.30 9.05
N THR A 87 -4.80 0.03 8.05
CA THR A 87 -6.11 -0.61 7.82
C THR A 87 -6.02 -1.52 6.60
N PRO A 88 -6.23 -2.84 6.75
CA PRO A 88 -6.32 -3.77 5.63
C PRO A 88 -7.40 -3.35 4.64
N MET A 89 -7.02 -3.11 3.39
CA MET A 89 -7.91 -2.66 2.33
C MET A 89 -7.57 -3.36 1.01
N PRO A 90 -8.56 -3.59 0.11
CA PRO A 90 -8.31 -4.24 -1.17
C PRO A 90 -7.30 -3.46 -2.03
N MET A 91 -6.39 -4.20 -2.66
CA MET A 91 -5.49 -3.71 -3.69
C MET A 91 -5.70 -4.48 -4.99
N LEU A 92 -5.51 -3.81 -6.13
CA LEU A 92 -5.58 -4.39 -7.46
C LEU A 92 -4.29 -4.21 -8.22
N SER A 93 -3.89 -5.24 -8.97
CA SER A 93 -2.95 -5.12 -10.07
C SER A 93 -3.75 -5.15 -11.37
N PRO A 94 -4.01 -3.99 -12.00
CA PRO A 94 -4.84 -3.93 -13.18
C PRO A 94 -4.10 -4.52 -14.39
N LEU A 95 -4.81 -5.34 -15.17
CA LEU A 95 -4.29 -6.01 -16.36
C LEU A 95 -4.92 -5.47 -17.65
N SER A 96 -6.15 -4.94 -17.57
CA SER A 96 -6.85 -4.34 -18.70
C SER A 96 -6.60 -2.83 -18.78
N ARG A 97 -6.60 -2.29 -20.00
CA ARG A 97 -6.53 -0.83 -20.23
C ARG A 97 -7.73 -0.08 -19.62
N ARG A 98 -8.90 -0.71 -19.60
CA ARG A 98 -10.12 -0.13 -19.04
C ARG A 98 -9.95 0.14 -17.54
N LEU A 99 -9.44 -0.84 -16.80
CA LEU A 99 -9.26 -0.72 -15.36
C LEU A 99 -8.04 0.13 -15.01
N ILE A 100 -6.97 0.12 -15.81
CA ILE A 100 -5.85 1.06 -15.62
C ILE A 100 -6.36 2.51 -15.60
N ARG A 101 -7.24 2.87 -16.55
CA ARG A 101 -7.81 4.23 -16.64
C ARG A 101 -8.65 4.65 -15.44
N SER A 102 -9.24 3.70 -14.68
CA SER A 102 -10.00 4.08 -13.48
C SER A 102 -9.10 4.52 -12.33
N PHE A 103 -7.84 4.07 -12.29
CA PHE A 103 -6.85 4.57 -11.34
C PHE A 103 -6.27 5.95 -11.74
N ASP A 104 -6.37 6.31 -13.03
CA ASP A 104 -6.07 7.66 -13.52
C ASP A 104 -7.26 8.63 -13.36
N ALA A 105 -8.37 8.19 -12.78
CA ALA A 105 -9.51 9.06 -12.54
C ALA A 105 -9.14 10.17 -11.56
N LYS A 106 -9.51 11.41 -11.91
CA LYS A 106 -9.22 12.62 -11.12
C LYS A 106 -9.55 12.45 -9.63
N ALA A 107 -10.71 11.89 -9.31
CA ALA A 107 -11.15 11.68 -7.93
C ALA A 107 -10.23 10.74 -7.13
N TRP A 108 -9.74 9.65 -7.75
CA TRP A 108 -8.81 8.72 -7.09
C TRP A 108 -7.46 9.39 -6.83
N ALA A 109 -6.95 10.13 -7.83
CA ALA A 109 -5.68 10.84 -7.72
C ALA A 109 -5.73 11.97 -6.67
N GLU A 110 -6.83 12.73 -6.63
CA GLU A 110 -7.05 13.78 -5.63
C GLU A 110 -7.11 13.22 -4.22
N ALA A 111 -7.88 12.15 -4.00
CA ALA A 111 -7.95 11.48 -2.69
C ALA A 111 -6.58 10.96 -2.26
N ARG A 112 -5.82 10.34 -3.18
CA ARG A 112 -4.45 9.87 -2.91
C ARG A 112 -3.53 11.01 -2.51
N GLU A 113 -3.56 12.11 -3.24
CA GLU A 113 -2.69 13.27 -2.98
C GLU A 113 -3.05 13.94 -1.66
N GLN A 114 -4.33 14.17 -1.41
CA GLN A 114 -4.82 14.82 -0.18
C GLN A 114 -4.40 14.02 1.05
N THR A 115 -4.59 12.70 1.04
CA THR A 115 -4.24 11.86 2.19
C THR A 115 -2.75 11.53 2.24
N GLY A 116 -2.05 11.48 1.11
CA GLY A 116 -0.61 11.26 1.04
C GLY A 116 0.23 12.41 1.58
N ARG A 117 -0.34 13.62 1.69
CA ARG A 117 0.29 14.80 2.30
C ARG A 117 0.11 14.89 3.81
N GLN A 118 -0.65 13.98 4.43
CA GLN A 118 -0.80 13.98 5.87
C GLN A 118 0.57 13.82 6.54
N VAL A 119 0.82 14.67 7.54
CA VAL A 119 2.03 14.58 8.35
C VAL A 119 1.90 13.33 9.20
N VAL A 120 2.83 12.41 9.03
CA VAL A 120 2.91 11.18 9.80
C VAL A 120 4.30 11.10 10.39
N THR A 121 4.37 10.87 11.70
CA THR A 121 5.62 10.78 12.44
C THR A 121 5.76 9.41 13.10
N LEU A 122 7.01 9.00 13.33
CA LEU A 122 7.32 7.85 14.16
C LEU A 122 7.55 8.35 15.60
N ASP A 123 6.78 7.81 16.52
CA ASP A 123 7.01 7.93 17.96
C ASP A 123 8.12 6.96 18.36
N GLU A 124 9.33 7.48 18.57
CA GLU A 124 10.51 6.67 18.91
C GLU A 124 10.50 6.19 20.36
N GLU A 125 9.80 6.87 21.27
CA GLU A 125 9.70 6.46 22.67
C GLU A 125 8.79 5.23 22.84
N ALA A 126 7.87 5.03 21.88
CA ALA A 126 6.96 3.89 21.84
C ALA A 126 7.48 2.68 21.05
N LEU A 127 8.68 2.76 20.44
CA LEU A 127 9.28 1.71 19.61
C LEU A 127 10.17 0.76 20.43
#